data_AF-A0A918ZR40-F1
#
_entry.id   AF-A0A918ZR40-F1
#
_cell.length_a   1.000
_cell.length_b   1.000
_cell.length_c   1.000
_cell.angle_alpha   90.00
_cell.angle_beta   90.00
_cell.angle_gamma   90.00
#
_symmetry.space_group_name_H-M   'P 1'
#
loop_
_entity.id
_entity.type
_entity.pdbx_description
1 polymer ?
#
loop_
_entity_poly.entity_id
_entity_poly.type
_entity_poly.pdbx_seq_one_letter_code
_entity_poly.pdbx_strand_id
1 'polypeptide(L)'
;MARDREPRPPGRDREARDERREARPEGRPRFRLDQPRAPRRRLLPEYDPEAFGQLSERIARFLGTGRFIVWMTVVIILWVVWNVTAPEHLRFDRYPFIFLTLMLSLQASYAAPLILLAQNRQDDRDRVTHEQDRKQNERSIADTEYLTREIAALRMGLGEVATRDWIRSELQDLVREVEERRDVFPSATGRARDVGDR
;
A
#
# COMPACT_ATOMS: atom_id res chain seq x y z
N MET A 1 -93.06 -15.52 29.04
CA MET A 1 -93.98 -15.10 27.96
C MET A 1 -93.47 -13.79 27.37
N ALA A 2 -93.42 -13.72 26.03
CA ALA A 2 -93.40 -12.54 25.14
C ALA A 2 -92.52 -11.34 25.53
N ARG A 3 -91.42 -11.06 24.80
CA ARG A 3 -91.33 -10.32 23.51
C ARG A 3 -91.83 -8.86 23.59
N ASP A 4 -91.07 -8.02 22.88
CA ASP A 4 -91.39 -6.68 22.38
C ASP A 4 -91.08 -5.47 23.28
N ARG A 5 -90.06 -4.70 22.88
CA ARG A 5 -90.25 -3.38 22.21
C ARG A 5 -88.89 -2.68 21.97
N GLU A 6 -88.56 -2.44 20.71
CA GLU A 6 -87.80 -1.25 20.25
C GLU A 6 -88.56 0.06 20.60
N PRO A 7 -88.09 1.32 20.36
CA PRO A 7 -86.92 1.84 19.61
C PRO A 7 -86.15 3.05 20.26
N ARG A 8 -85.08 3.50 19.55
CA ARG A 8 -84.27 4.77 19.57
C ARG A 8 -85.06 6.10 19.77
N PRO A 9 -84.48 7.35 19.90
CA PRO A 9 -83.14 7.89 19.50
C PRO A 9 -82.56 8.95 20.52
N PRO A 10 -81.89 10.07 20.13
CA PRO A 10 -80.47 10.23 19.82
C PRO A 10 -79.73 11.33 20.66
N GLY A 11 -78.40 11.34 20.58
CA GLY A 11 -77.57 12.56 20.47
C GLY A 11 -77.44 13.51 21.66
N ARG A 12 -76.23 13.58 22.22
CA ARG A 12 -75.49 14.81 22.60
C ARG A 12 -74.11 14.36 23.08
N ASP A 13 -73.11 14.48 22.22
CA ASP A 13 -72.22 15.64 22.17
C ASP A 13 -71.37 15.78 23.44
N ARG A 14 -70.08 15.50 23.22
CA ARG A 14 -68.95 16.29 23.73
C ARG A 14 -68.94 16.52 25.24
N GLU A 15 -68.24 15.66 25.99
CA GLU A 15 -67.49 16.14 27.18
C GLU A 15 -66.48 15.18 27.81
N ALA A 16 -66.39 13.90 27.44
CA ALA A 16 -65.34 13.02 27.99
C ALA A 16 -64.02 13.06 27.18
N ARG A 17 -63.59 14.25 26.75
CA ARG A 17 -62.30 14.48 26.04
C ARG A 17 -61.18 14.82 27.03
N ASP A 18 -61.09 14.10 28.15
CA ASP A 18 -60.09 14.40 29.19
C ASP A 18 -59.45 13.19 29.91
N GLU A 19 -59.44 12.02 29.27
CA GLU A 19 -58.64 10.88 29.75
C GLU A 19 -57.57 10.44 28.72
N ARG A 20 -57.00 11.42 28.00
CA ARG A 20 -55.66 11.28 27.40
C ARG A 20 -54.59 11.35 28.50
N ARG A 21 -54.63 10.41 29.45
CA ARG A 21 -53.54 10.14 30.39
C ARG A 21 -52.80 8.89 29.92
N GLU A 22 -51.72 9.17 29.20
CA GLU A 22 -50.41 8.51 29.36
C GLU A 22 -50.38 6.98 29.48
N ALA A 23 -50.68 6.28 28.39
CA ALA A 23 -50.03 5.00 28.12
C ALA A 23 -48.79 5.28 27.27
N ARG A 24 -47.64 5.49 27.91
CA ARG A 24 -46.32 5.61 27.28
C ARG A 24 -45.85 4.21 26.89
N PRO A 25 -45.83 3.81 25.61
CA PRO A 25 -45.22 2.54 25.25
C PRO A 25 -43.70 2.71 25.33
N GLU A 26 -43.12 1.81 26.09
CA GLU A 26 -41.70 1.67 26.41
C GLU A 26 -40.83 1.63 25.14
N GLY A 27 -39.62 2.15 25.30
CA GLY A 27 -38.68 2.40 24.21
C GLY A 27 -38.38 1.16 23.38
N ARG A 28 -38.60 1.29 22.06
CA ARG A 28 -37.90 0.43 21.08
C ARG A 28 -36.40 0.55 21.33
N PRO A 29 -35.66 -0.55 21.56
CA PRO A 29 -34.22 -0.48 21.69
C PRO A 29 -33.66 0.00 20.35
N ARG A 30 -33.25 1.28 20.31
CA ARG A 30 -32.49 1.83 19.19
C ARG A 30 -31.16 1.10 19.18
N PHE A 31 -30.99 0.16 18.24
CA PHE A 31 -29.68 -0.41 17.95
C PHE A 31 -28.73 0.73 17.60
N ARG A 32 -27.86 1.10 18.56
CA ARG A 32 -26.75 2.03 18.32
C ARG A 32 -25.81 1.34 17.33
N LEU A 33 -25.68 1.94 16.15
CA LEU A 33 -24.76 1.51 15.08
C LEU A 33 -23.29 1.76 15.42
N ASP A 34 -22.99 2.37 16.57
CA ASP A 34 -21.63 2.75 17.01
C ASP A 34 -20.90 1.71 17.88
N GLN A 35 -21.48 0.54 18.12
CA GLN A 35 -20.73 -0.54 18.77
C GLN A 35 -20.03 -1.39 17.71
N PRO A 36 -18.69 -1.40 17.64
CA PRO A 36 -17.99 -2.36 16.80
C PRO A 36 -18.41 -3.75 17.26
N ARG A 37 -19.07 -4.50 16.37
CA ARG A 37 -19.50 -5.87 16.62
C ARG A 37 -18.31 -6.66 17.16
N ALA A 38 -18.44 -7.17 18.39
CA ALA A 38 -17.51 -8.15 18.93
C ALA A 38 -17.33 -9.26 17.87
N PRO A 39 -16.08 -9.65 17.55
CA PRO A 39 -15.85 -10.60 16.48
C PRO A 39 -16.54 -11.89 16.85
N ARG A 40 -17.53 -12.30 16.05
CA ARG A 40 -18.08 -13.65 16.07
C ARG A 40 -16.88 -14.59 16.07
N ARG A 41 -16.66 -15.34 17.15
CA ARG A 41 -15.70 -16.44 17.21
C ARG A 41 -15.93 -17.30 15.97
N ARG A 42 -15.06 -17.14 14.97
CA ARG A 42 -15.09 -17.94 13.76
C ARG A 42 -14.57 -19.30 14.18
N LEU A 43 -15.44 -20.30 14.20
CA LEU A 43 -15.09 -21.72 14.32
C LEU A 43 -14.50 -22.25 13.00
N LEU A 44 -13.77 -21.39 12.26
CA LEU A 44 -12.98 -21.82 11.12
C LEU A 44 -11.60 -22.12 11.67
N PRO A 45 -10.98 -23.26 11.32
CA PRO A 45 -9.57 -23.48 11.60
C PRO A 45 -8.80 -22.25 11.15
N GLU A 46 -8.14 -21.58 12.08
CA GLU A 46 -7.30 -20.43 11.78
C GLU A 46 -6.13 -20.96 10.95
N TYR A 47 -6.28 -20.84 9.63
CA TYR A 47 -5.24 -21.18 8.68
C TYR A 47 -4.10 -20.19 8.93
N ASP A 48 -3.07 -20.64 9.65
CA ASP A 48 -1.94 -19.84 10.09
C ASP A 48 -1.10 -19.39 8.87
N PRO A 49 -1.28 -18.15 8.39
CA PRO A 49 -0.70 -17.68 7.14
C PRO A 49 0.82 -17.51 7.23
N GLU A 50 1.37 -17.38 8.46
CA GLU A 50 2.81 -17.34 8.72
C GLU A 50 3.50 -18.68 8.42
N ALA A 51 2.93 -19.81 8.85
CA ALA A 51 3.53 -21.14 8.66
C ALA A 51 3.61 -21.52 7.17
N PHE A 52 2.55 -21.24 6.42
CA PHE A 52 2.53 -21.44 4.97
C PHE A 52 3.44 -20.45 4.23
N GLY A 53 3.58 -19.22 4.71
CA GLY A 53 4.51 -18.25 4.15
C GLY A 53 5.97 -18.72 4.20
N GLN A 54 6.40 -19.25 5.34
CA GLN A 54 7.74 -19.81 5.53
C GLN A 54 7.96 -21.07 4.68
N LEU A 55 6.96 -21.94 4.58
CA LEU A 55 7.01 -23.12 3.73
C LEU A 55 7.16 -22.74 2.25
N SER A 56 6.36 -21.80 1.76
CA SER A 56 6.42 -21.32 0.38
C SER A 56 7.76 -20.65 0.06
N GLU A 57 8.33 -19.88 0.99
CA GLU A 57 9.66 -19.28 0.78
C GLU A 57 10.77 -20.34 0.71
N ARG A 58 10.65 -21.41 1.49
CA ARG A 58 11.58 -22.54 1.45
C ARG A 58 11.45 -23.33 0.15
N ILE A 59 10.22 -23.57 -0.30
CA ILE A 59 9.90 -24.23 -1.58
C ILE A 59 10.38 -23.37 -2.76
N ALA A 60 10.16 -22.05 -2.75
CA ALA A 60 10.61 -21.14 -3.80
C ALA A 60 12.14 -21.14 -3.97
N ARG A 61 12.88 -21.06 -2.85
CA ARG A 61 14.36 -21.17 -2.87
C ARG A 61 14.83 -22.54 -3.35
N PHE A 62 14.07 -23.60 -3.06
CA PHE A 62 14.39 -24.96 -3.46
C PHE A 62 14.13 -25.22 -4.95
N LEU A 63 13.01 -24.74 -5.51
CA LEU A 63 12.69 -24.88 -6.94
C LEU A 63 13.51 -23.95 -7.83
N GLY A 64 13.85 -22.75 -7.36
CA GLY A 64 14.62 -21.76 -8.14
C GLY A 64 16.11 -22.11 -8.29
N THR A 65 16.65 -22.95 -7.41
CA THR A 65 18.03 -23.43 -7.50
C THR A 65 18.02 -24.72 -8.30
N GLY A 66 18.66 -24.78 -9.48
CA GLY A 66 18.68 -25.96 -10.38
C GLY A 66 19.11 -27.31 -9.75
N ARG A 67 19.54 -27.29 -8.48
CA ARG A 67 19.72 -28.44 -7.58
C ARG A 67 18.51 -29.37 -7.48
N PHE A 68 17.28 -28.87 -7.58
CA PHE A 68 16.08 -29.75 -7.54
C PHE A 68 16.07 -30.74 -8.71
N ILE A 69 16.33 -30.24 -9.92
CA ILE A 69 16.35 -31.06 -11.14
C ILE A 69 17.46 -32.11 -11.04
N VAL A 70 18.66 -31.71 -10.61
CA VAL A 70 19.79 -32.63 -10.41
C VAL A 70 19.41 -33.75 -9.43
N TRP A 71 18.80 -33.41 -8.30
CA TRP A 71 18.41 -34.41 -7.31
C TRP A 71 17.34 -35.36 -7.83
N MET A 72 16.31 -34.84 -8.51
CA MET A 72 15.26 -35.66 -9.14
C MET A 72 15.83 -36.62 -10.18
N THR A 73 16.76 -36.15 -11.02
CA THR A 73 17.44 -37.00 -12.01
C THR A 73 18.23 -38.12 -11.34
N VAL A 74 18.98 -37.82 -10.26
CA VAL A 74 19.73 -38.85 -9.51
C VAL A 74 18.81 -39.91 -8.93
N VAL A 75 17.67 -39.51 -8.34
CA VAL A 75 16.69 -40.47 -7.78
C VAL A 75 16.11 -41.37 -8.87
N ILE A 76 15.74 -40.82 -10.02
CA ILE A 76 15.23 -41.59 -11.16
C ILE A 76 16.28 -42.58 -11.67
N ILE A 77 17.52 -42.12 -11.85
CA ILE A 77 18.63 -42.98 -12.30
C ILE A 77 18.86 -44.11 -11.29
N LEU A 78 18.91 -43.80 -9.99
CA LEU A 78 19.13 -44.79 -8.94
C LEU A 78 18.00 -45.84 -8.94
N TRP A 79 16.75 -45.42 -9.10
CA TRP A 79 15.60 -46.32 -9.20
C TRP A 79 15.69 -47.26 -10.41
N VAL A 80 16.04 -46.72 -11.58
CA VAL A 80 16.20 -47.50 -12.81
C VAL A 80 17.36 -48.48 -12.66
N VAL A 81 18.52 -48.03 -12.17
CA VAL A 81 19.70 -48.87 -11.94
C VAL A 81 19.37 -49.99 -10.96
N TRP A 82 18.70 -49.69 -9.85
CA TRP A 82 18.26 -50.68 -8.88
C TRP A 82 17.37 -51.74 -9.53
N ASN A 83 16.34 -51.33 -10.28
CA ASN A 83 15.42 -52.28 -10.91
C ASN A 83 16.03 -53.05 -12.09
N VAL A 84 17.06 -52.53 -12.75
CA VAL A 84 17.76 -53.23 -13.84
C VAL A 84 18.79 -54.23 -13.31
N THR A 85 19.56 -53.84 -12.29
CA THR A 85 20.63 -54.68 -11.71
C THR A 85 20.11 -55.69 -10.67
N ALA A 86 18.91 -55.49 -10.14
CA ALA A 86 18.31 -56.40 -9.18
C ALA A 86 18.04 -57.79 -9.80
N PRO A 87 18.36 -58.88 -9.06
CA PRO A 87 17.92 -60.24 -9.42
C PRO A 87 16.40 -60.35 -9.58
N GLU A 88 15.91 -61.31 -10.38
CA GLU A 88 14.47 -61.43 -10.71
C GLU A 88 13.53 -61.50 -9.51
N HIS A 89 14.01 -61.96 -8.36
CA HIS A 89 13.25 -62.07 -7.11
C HIS A 89 13.18 -60.75 -6.31
N LEU A 90 14.02 -59.75 -6.63
CA LEU A 90 14.05 -58.42 -5.99
C LEU A 90 13.67 -57.29 -6.95
N ARG A 91 13.35 -57.60 -8.22
CA ARG A 91 12.83 -56.61 -9.18
C ARG A 91 11.41 -56.21 -8.78
N PHE A 92 11.31 -55.09 -8.06
CA PHE A 92 10.04 -54.48 -7.69
C PHE A 92 9.27 -53.93 -8.90
N ASP A 93 9.99 -53.43 -9.92
CA ASP A 93 9.39 -52.72 -11.05
C ASP A 93 10.04 -53.16 -12.38
N ARG A 94 9.44 -54.16 -13.06
CA ARG A 94 9.90 -54.69 -14.35
C ARG A 94 9.53 -53.72 -15.48
N TYR A 95 10.31 -53.67 -16.57
CA TYR A 95 10.00 -52.86 -17.75
C TYR A 95 8.55 -53.09 -18.19
N PRO A 96 7.67 -52.07 -18.25
CA PRO A 96 7.91 -50.64 -18.50
C PRO A 96 7.94 -49.69 -17.27
N PHE A 97 8.35 -50.14 -16.08
CA PHE A 97 8.43 -49.32 -14.85
C PHE A 97 7.09 -48.67 -14.44
N ILE A 98 6.09 -49.51 -14.15
CA ILE A 98 4.73 -49.06 -13.85
C ILE A 98 4.68 -48.26 -12.54
N PHE A 99 5.46 -48.66 -11.53
CA PHE A 99 5.46 -47.98 -10.23
C PHE A 99 6.10 -46.59 -10.34
N LEU A 100 7.22 -46.47 -11.06
CA LEU A 100 7.84 -45.18 -11.31
C LEU A 100 6.88 -44.25 -12.06
N THR A 101 6.16 -44.78 -13.05
CA THR A 101 5.18 -44.00 -13.82
C THR A 101 4.00 -43.54 -12.95
N LEU A 102 3.45 -44.43 -12.11
CA LEU A 102 2.37 -44.11 -11.18
C LEU A 102 2.80 -43.07 -10.13
N MET A 103 4.04 -43.18 -9.63
CA MET A 103 4.59 -42.22 -8.69
C MET A 103 4.73 -40.84 -9.33
N LEU A 104 5.27 -40.77 -10.56
CA LEU A 104 5.44 -39.50 -11.27
C LEU A 104 4.09 -38.86 -11.64
N SER A 105 3.09 -39.65 -12.03
CA SER A 105 1.75 -39.12 -12.33
C SER A 105 1.05 -38.59 -11.07
N LEU A 106 1.17 -39.31 -9.95
CA LEU A 106 0.71 -38.83 -8.64
C LEU A 106 1.47 -37.56 -8.24
N GLN A 107 2.78 -37.52 -8.50
CA GLN A 107 3.63 -36.36 -8.18
C GLN A 107 3.11 -35.10 -8.87
N ALA A 108 2.86 -35.19 -10.18
CA ALA A 108 2.30 -34.08 -10.95
C ALA A 108 0.91 -33.67 -10.43
N SER A 109 0.07 -34.65 -10.10
CA SER A 109 -1.29 -34.41 -9.61
C SER A 109 -1.34 -33.66 -8.27
N TYR A 110 -0.47 -33.99 -7.31
CA TYR A 110 -0.42 -33.28 -6.03
C TYR A 110 0.34 -31.94 -6.12
N ALA A 111 1.27 -31.80 -7.08
CA ALA A 111 2.00 -30.55 -7.27
C ALA A 111 1.10 -29.41 -7.74
N ALA A 112 0.14 -29.69 -8.64
CA ALA A 112 -0.78 -28.68 -9.16
C ALA A 112 -1.55 -27.89 -8.07
N PRO A 113 -2.24 -28.52 -7.09
CA PRO A 113 -2.93 -27.80 -6.03
C PRO A 113 -1.97 -27.07 -5.09
N LEU A 114 -0.79 -27.63 -4.78
CA LEU A 114 0.21 -26.93 -3.97
C LEU A 114 0.72 -25.65 -4.66
N ILE A 115 0.95 -25.72 -5.97
CA ILE A 115 1.35 -24.57 -6.78
C ILE A 115 0.21 -23.54 -6.83
N LEU A 116 -1.04 -23.97 -7.03
CA LEU A 116 -2.20 -23.07 -7.04
C LEU A 116 -2.39 -22.34 -5.70
N LEU A 117 -2.20 -23.04 -4.56
CA LEU A 117 -2.23 -22.39 -3.25
C LEU A 117 -1.06 -21.41 -3.06
N ALA A 118 0.12 -21.74 -3.57
CA ALA A 118 1.27 -20.83 -3.52
C ALA A 118 1.07 -19.58 -4.38
N GLN A 119 0.43 -19.73 -5.54
CA GLN A 119 0.12 -18.64 -6.50
C GLN A 119 -0.93 -17.68 -5.96
N ASN A 120 -2.06 -18.16 -5.42
CA ASN A 120 -3.10 -17.29 -4.85
C ASN A 120 -2.54 -16.30 -3.80
N ARG A 121 -1.53 -16.71 -3.02
CA ARG A 121 -0.87 -15.85 -2.02
C ARG A 121 0.20 -14.92 -2.61
N GLN A 122 0.77 -15.26 -3.76
CA GLN A 122 1.61 -14.32 -4.51
C GLN A 122 0.73 -13.20 -5.07
N ASP A 123 -0.39 -13.56 -5.71
CA ASP A 123 -1.35 -12.61 -6.29
C ASP A 123 -1.92 -11.64 -5.23
N ASP A 124 -2.24 -12.13 -4.03
CA ASP A 124 -2.72 -11.28 -2.93
C ASP A 124 -1.64 -10.28 -2.44
N ARG A 125 -0.37 -10.71 -2.35
CA ARG A 125 0.75 -9.83 -1.97
C ARG A 125 1.08 -8.83 -3.07
N ASP A 126 1.06 -9.27 -4.32
CA ASP A 126 1.31 -8.43 -5.48
C ASP A 126 0.23 -7.36 -5.59
N ARG A 127 -1.04 -7.71 -5.33
CA ARG A 127 -2.15 -6.75 -5.27
C ARG A 127 -1.93 -5.67 -4.20
N VAL A 128 -1.57 -6.06 -2.97
CA VAL A 128 -1.32 -5.08 -1.89
C VAL A 128 -0.14 -4.17 -2.23
N THR A 129 0.93 -4.75 -2.79
CA THR A 129 2.11 -3.99 -3.23
C THR A 129 1.73 -2.99 -4.33
N HIS A 130 0.97 -3.42 -5.33
CA HIS A 130 0.49 -2.54 -6.40
C HIS A 130 -0.43 -1.41 -5.89
N GLU A 131 -1.29 -1.69 -4.91
CA GLU A 131 -2.14 -0.65 -4.29
C GLU A 131 -1.32 0.36 -3.48
N GLN A 132 -0.25 -0.08 -2.81
CA GLN A 132 0.68 0.80 -2.10
C GLN A 132 1.51 1.66 -3.05
N ASP A 133 2.06 1.06 -4.11
CA ASP A 133 2.83 1.77 -5.13
C ASP A 133 2.00 2.85 -5.80
N ARG A 134 0.72 2.57 -6.11
CA ARG A 134 -0.20 3.59 -6.64
C ARG A 134 -0.36 4.77 -5.69
N LYS A 135 -0.62 4.51 -4.40
CA LYS A 135 -0.76 5.58 -3.40
C LYS A 135 0.55 6.37 -3.22
N GLN A 136 1.69 5.70 -3.28
CA GLN A 136 2.98 6.36 -3.16
C GLN A 136 3.28 7.21 -4.39
N ASN A 137 2.94 6.74 -5.59
CA ASN A 137 3.07 7.50 -6.82
C ASN A 137 2.16 8.74 -6.83
N GLU A 138 0.90 8.61 -6.40
CA GLU A 138 -0.01 9.74 -6.24
C GLU A 138 0.55 10.80 -5.28
N ARG A 139 1.12 10.38 -4.14
CA ARG A 139 1.79 11.30 -3.21
C ARG A 139 3.03 11.94 -3.83
N SER A 140 3.85 11.17 -4.54
CA SER A 140 5.05 11.69 -5.19
C SER A 140 4.73 12.73 -6.26
N ILE A 141 3.63 12.55 -7.01
CA ILE A 141 3.15 13.54 -7.98
C ILE A 141 2.70 14.81 -7.24
N ALA A 142 1.90 14.68 -6.17
CA ALA A 142 1.46 15.81 -5.38
C ALA A 142 2.64 16.58 -4.73
N ASP A 143 3.64 15.88 -4.21
CA ASP A 143 4.84 16.49 -3.63
C ASP A 143 5.65 17.22 -4.72
N THR A 144 5.76 16.65 -5.92
CA THR A 144 6.44 17.28 -7.05
C THR A 144 5.69 18.53 -7.51
N GLU A 145 4.36 18.50 -7.59
CA GLU A 145 3.53 19.67 -7.90
C GLU A 145 3.67 20.76 -6.84
N TYR A 146 3.68 20.37 -5.56
CA TYR A 146 3.88 21.29 -4.44
C TYR A 146 5.26 21.96 -4.53
N LEU A 147 6.33 21.18 -4.67
CA LEU A 147 7.69 21.71 -4.82
C LEU A 147 7.82 22.61 -6.05
N THR A 148 7.20 22.24 -7.17
CA THR A 148 7.21 23.07 -8.39
C THR A 148 6.53 24.41 -8.15
N ARG A 149 5.39 24.41 -7.45
CA ARG A 149 4.68 25.64 -7.07
C ARG A 149 5.49 26.48 -6.09
N GLU A 150 6.12 25.84 -5.11
CA GLU A 150 6.97 26.52 -4.11
C GLU A 150 8.20 27.14 -4.78
N ILE A 151 8.86 26.42 -5.69
CA ILE A 151 9.99 26.94 -6.49
C ILE A 151 9.53 28.10 -7.38
N ALA A 152 8.34 28.03 -7.99
CA ALA A 152 7.80 29.13 -8.77
C ALA A 152 7.54 30.38 -7.90
N ALA A 153 7.00 30.20 -6.69
CA ALA A 153 6.79 31.28 -5.72
C ALA A 153 8.12 31.88 -5.23
N LEU A 154 9.09 31.03 -4.87
CA LEU A 154 10.46 31.44 -4.52
C LEU A 154 11.13 32.21 -5.66
N ARG A 155 10.97 31.73 -6.90
CA ARG A 155 11.51 32.41 -8.10
C ARG A 155 10.87 33.78 -8.30
N MET A 156 9.58 33.93 -8.08
CA MET A 156 8.89 35.23 -8.16
C MET A 156 9.39 36.17 -7.06
N GLY A 157 9.44 35.70 -5.79
CA GLY A 157 9.95 36.50 -4.67
C GLY A 157 11.41 36.91 -4.83
N LEU A 158 12.29 36.02 -5.28
CA LEU A 158 13.68 36.35 -5.61
C LEU A 158 13.78 37.25 -6.85
N GLY A 159 12.91 37.07 -7.84
CA GLY A 159 12.85 37.92 -9.03
C GLY A 159 12.50 39.37 -8.69
N GLU A 160 11.63 39.59 -7.71
CA GLU A 160 11.28 40.92 -7.21
C GLU A 160 12.40 41.54 -6.35
N VAL A 161 13.05 40.77 -5.48
CA VAL A 161 14.07 41.27 -4.53
C VAL A 161 15.47 41.39 -5.15
N ALA A 162 15.79 40.61 -6.19
CA ALA A 162 17.07 40.62 -6.88
C ALA A 162 16.96 41.15 -8.31
N THR A 163 16.13 42.16 -8.54
CA THR A 163 16.10 42.80 -9.86
C THR A 163 17.45 43.46 -10.12
N ARG A 164 18.01 43.26 -11.32
CA ARG A 164 19.28 43.82 -11.80
C ARG A 164 19.50 45.29 -11.43
N ASP A 165 18.43 46.07 -11.37
CA ASP A 165 18.49 47.50 -11.04
C ASP A 165 18.72 47.77 -9.55
N TRP A 166 18.23 46.91 -8.64
CA TRP A 166 18.55 46.99 -7.20
C TRP A 166 20.01 46.58 -6.94
N ILE A 167 20.47 45.47 -7.54
CA ILE A 167 21.88 45.06 -7.43
C ILE A 167 22.79 46.15 -8.03
N ARG A 168 22.37 46.77 -9.14
CA ARG A 168 23.10 47.86 -9.78
C ARG A 168 23.13 49.11 -8.90
N SER A 169 22.01 49.51 -8.30
CA SER A 169 21.97 50.67 -7.40
C SER A 169 22.83 50.42 -6.16
N GLU A 170 22.77 49.24 -5.57
CA GLU A 170 23.56 48.89 -4.38
C GLU A 170 25.06 48.84 -4.70
N LEU A 171 25.45 48.26 -5.85
CA LEU A 171 26.83 48.29 -6.32
C LEU A 171 27.30 49.71 -6.61
N GLN A 172 26.44 50.58 -7.16
CA GLN A 172 26.79 51.98 -7.42
C GLN A 172 26.94 52.77 -6.12
N ASP A 173 26.06 52.57 -5.14
CA ASP A 173 26.17 53.20 -3.82
C ASP A 173 27.44 52.74 -3.10
N LEU A 174 27.74 51.44 -3.09
CA LEU A 174 28.98 50.91 -2.50
C LEU A 174 30.23 51.45 -3.20
N VAL A 175 30.24 51.52 -4.55
CA VAL A 175 31.36 52.10 -5.31
C VAL A 175 31.53 53.58 -4.97
N ARG A 176 30.43 54.32 -4.87
CA ARG A 176 30.44 55.74 -4.51
C ARG A 176 30.99 55.96 -3.11
N GLU A 177 30.60 55.14 -2.14
CA GLU A 177 31.12 55.20 -0.78
C GLU A 177 32.64 54.96 -0.73
N VAL A 178 33.14 54.01 -1.53
CA VAL A 178 34.58 53.73 -1.63
C VAL A 178 35.35 54.89 -2.28
N GLU A 179 34.83 55.48 -3.35
CA GLU A 179 35.42 56.66 -4.02
C GLU A 179 35.46 57.87 -3.06
N GLU A 180 34.37 58.12 -2.35
CA GLU A 180 34.25 59.23 -1.40
C GLU A 180 35.23 59.05 -0.22
N ARG A 181 35.40 57.81 0.29
CA ARG A 181 36.48 57.50 1.26
C ARG A 181 37.88 57.71 0.68
N ARG A 182 38.07 57.43 -0.60
CA ARG A 182 39.37 57.58 -1.27
C ARG A 182 39.72 59.04 -1.53
N ASP A 183 38.73 59.89 -1.81
CA ASP A 183 38.89 61.34 -1.96
C ASP A 183 39.12 62.04 -0.61
N VAL A 184 38.56 61.49 0.49
CA VAL A 184 38.85 61.96 1.86
C VAL A 184 40.28 61.62 2.30
N PHE A 185 40.91 60.60 1.71
CA PHE A 185 42.33 60.25 1.92
C PHE A 185 43.11 60.31 0.60
N PRO A 186 43.39 61.52 0.06
CA PRO A 186 44.18 61.63 -1.16
C PRO A 186 45.58 61.07 -0.88
N SER A 187 45.88 59.93 -1.50
CA SER A 187 47.21 59.32 -1.43
C SER A 187 48.14 60.24 -2.20
N ALA A 188 48.89 61.04 -1.45
CA ALA A 188 49.86 62.01 -1.94
C ALA A 188 50.98 61.32 -2.74
N THR A 189 50.73 60.99 -4.01
CA THR A 189 51.77 60.48 -4.90
C THR A 189 51.46 60.89 -6.33
N GLY A 190 51.92 62.10 -6.68
CA GLY A 190 51.81 62.66 -8.02
C GLY A 190 52.56 63.98 -8.18
N ARG A 191 53.66 64.17 -7.43
CA ARG A 191 54.61 65.26 -7.63
C ARG A 191 55.87 64.66 -8.26
N ALA A 192 56.09 64.87 -9.55
CA ALA A 192 57.43 65.05 -10.13
C ALA A 192 57.39 65.22 -11.65
N ARG A 193 58.21 66.17 -12.11
CA ARG A 193 58.59 66.57 -13.50
C ARG A 193 57.62 67.58 -14.11
N ASP A 194 57.76 68.88 -13.92
CA ASP A 194 58.94 69.76 -13.84
C ASP A 194 59.88 69.71 -15.07
N VAL A 195 59.81 70.82 -15.82
CA VAL A 195 60.94 71.63 -16.31
C VAL A 195 61.75 71.18 -17.54
N GLY A 196 61.88 72.16 -18.45
CA GLY A 196 62.94 72.32 -19.46
C GLY A 196 62.45 72.10 -20.88
N ASP A 197 62.75 72.92 -21.89
CA ASP A 197 63.65 74.06 -22.02
C ASP A 197 63.36 74.68 -23.43
N ARG A 198 63.39 76.02 -23.52
CA ARG A 198 63.53 76.88 -24.73
C ARG A 198 62.49 76.90 -25.84
#